data_AF-A0A388NXB2-F1
#
_entry.id   AF-A0A388NXB2-F1
#
_cell.length_a   1.000
_cell.length_b   1.000
_cell.length_c   1.000
_cell.angle_alpha   90.00
_cell.angle_beta   90.00
_cell.angle_gamma   90.00
#
_symmetry.space_group_name_H-M   'P 1'
#
loop_
_entity.id
_entity.type
_entity.pdbx_description
1 polymer ?
#
loop_
_entity_poly.entity_id
_entity_poly.type
_entity_poly.pdbx_seq_one_letter_code
_entity_poly.pdbx_strand_id
1 'polypeptide(L)'
;MRPVVASRLPLPARFGSAASTNERQIQKFLNFSGEVLFAEHHEAHAMSAFYPSPYQEAAVLTIDGVGEWATTSLSVGRDNSLEVIKESSFHIHLVCFIRRSQVSTGFKVNSGEYKMMGLAPYGEPKYVDAILEHLIEVQQDGSFR
;
A
#
# COMPACT_ATOMS: atom_id res chain seq x y z
N MET A 1 -36.53 10.41 -5.20
CA MET A 1 -35.23 9.78 -4.87
C MET A 1 -35.28 9.32 -3.43
N ARG A 2 -35.38 8.01 -3.19
CA ARG A 2 -35.32 7.45 -1.84
C ARG A 2 -33.85 7.35 -1.44
N PRO A 3 -33.46 7.74 -0.21
CA PRO A 3 -32.10 7.54 0.26
C PRO A 3 -31.85 6.03 0.31
N VAL A 4 -30.80 5.58 -0.38
CA VAL A 4 -30.26 4.23 -0.20
C VAL A 4 -29.63 4.23 1.19
N VAL A 5 -30.41 3.82 2.18
CA VAL A 5 -29.87 3.40 3.47
C VAL A 5 -28.96 2.23 3.12
N ALA A 6 -27.64 2.44 3.19
CA ALA A 6 -26.67 1.37 3.12
C ALA A 6 -27.02 0.39 4.24
N SER A 7 -27.78 -0.65 3.90
CA SER A 7 -27.99 -1.81 4.74
C SER A 7 -26.60 -2.26 5.17
N ARG A 8 -26.36 -2.30 6.48
CA ARG A 8 -25.10 -2.72 7.10
C ARG A 8 -24.60 -3.98 6.41
N LEU A 9 -23.70 -3.81 5.44
CA LEU A 9 -22.90 -4.91 4.94
C LEU A 9 -22.16 -5.44 6.17
N PRO A 10 -22.18 -6.75 6.43
CA PRO A 10 -21.44 -7.30 7.55
C PRO A 10 -19.99 -6.83 7.40
N LEU A 11 -19.51 -6.11 8.41
CA LEU A 11 -18.13 -5.67 8.46
C LEU A 11 -17.25 -6.92 8.30
N PRO A 12 -16.32 -6.98 7.33
CA PRO A 12 -15.40 -8.09 7.22
C PRO A 12 -14.74 -8.30 8.59
N ALA A 13 -14.64 -9.57 9.01
CA ALA A 13 -14.31 -10.03 10.36
C ALA A 13 -12.90 -9.62 10.88
N ARG A 14 -12.23 -8.68 10.23
CA ARG A 14 -10.84 -8.27 10.45
C ARG A 14 -10.69 -6.84 10.98
N PHE A 15 -11.76 -6.08 11.15
CA PHE A 15 -11.69 -4.83 11.91
C PHE A 15 -11.48 -5.15 13.40
N GLY A 16 -10.22 -5.07 13.84
CA GLY A 16 -9.86 -5.25 15.24
C GLY A 16 -10.14 -3.99 16.07
N SER A 17 -10.43 -4.18 17.36
CA SER A 17 -10.42 -3.08 18.33
C SER A 17 -8.97 -2.70 18.67
N ALA A 18 -8.32 -1.88 17.85
CA ALA A 18 -6.96 -1.43 18.14
C ALA A 18 -6.98 -0.34 19.23
N ALA A 19 -6.38 -0.67 20.39
CA ALA A 19 -6.01 0.21 21.50
C ALA A 19 -7.07 1.24 21.95
N SER A 20 -7.85 0.87 22.97
CA SER A 20 -8.92 1.68 23.60
C SER A 20 -8.58 3.16 23.87
N THR A 21 -7.30 3.50 24.00
CA THR A 21 -6.82 4.88 24.15
C THR A 21 -7.03 5.74 22.89
N ASN A 22 -6.75 5.19 21.70
CA ASN A 22 -6.80 5.95 20.45
C ASN A 22 -8.25 6.17 19.99
N GLU A 23 -9.09 5.15 20.08
CA GLU A 23 -10.53 5.25 19.80
C GLU A 23 -11.17 6.37 20.63
N ARG A 24 -10.93 6.38 21.95
CA ARG A 24 -11.54 7.35 22.86
C ARG A 24 -11.07 8.78 22.57
N GLN A 25 -9.82 8.95 22.14
CA GLN A 25 -9.30 10.26 21.72
C GLN A 25 -9.99 10.74 20.43
N ILE A 26 -10.15 9.87 19.44
CA ILE A 26 -10.82 10.18 18.17
C ILE A 26 -12.29 10.55 18.42
N GLN A 27 -13.02 9.72 19.18
CA GLN A 27 -14.42 9.97 19.54
C GLN A 27 -14.59 11.31 20.27
N LYS A 28 -13.70 11.61 21.23
CA LYS A 28 -13.75 12.87 21.99
C LYS A 28 -13.41 14.07 21.11
N PHE A 29 -12.40 13.97 20.24
CA PHE A 29 -11.99 15.06 19.36
C PHE A 29 -13.05 15.38 18.29
N LEU A 30 -13.66 14.34 17.72
CA LEU A 30 -14.69 14.49 16.69
C LEU A 30 -16.11 14.66 17.25
N ASN A 31 -16.28 14.61 18.58
CA ASN A 31 -17.58 14.53 19.25
C ASN A 31 -18.50 13.43 18.65
N PHE A 32 -17.90 12.27 18.36
CA PHE A 32 -18.54 11.14 17.71
C PHE A 32 -18.81 10.03 18.74
N SER A 33 -20.04 9.51 18.75
CA SER A 33 -20.49 8.46 19.68
C SER A 33 -20.68 7.09 19.01
N GLY A 34 -20.36 6.97 17.73
CA GLY A 34 -20.41 5.70 17.01
C GLY A 34 -19.15 4.86 17.19
N GLU A 35 -19.21 3.65 16.65
CA GLU A 35 -18.11 2.70 16.63
C GLU A 35 -16.95 3.21 15.75
N VAL A 36 -15.72 3.11 16.25
CA VAL A 36 -14.51 3.39 15.48
C VAL A 36 -13.85 2.07 15.11
N LEU A 37 -13.65 1.88 13.82
CA LEU A 37 -13.05 0.66 13.27
C LEU A 37 -11.65 0.99 12.73
N PHE A 38 -10.71 0.07 12.95
CA PHE A 38 -9.35 0.17 12.45
C PHE A 38 -9.11 -0.91 11.40
N ALA A 39 -8.57 -0.51 10.26
CA ALA A 39 -8.08 -1.40 9.22
C ALA A 39 -6.57 -1.23 9.08
N GLU A 40 -5.90 -2.30 8.68
CA GLU A 40 -4.48 -2.25 8.31
C GLU A 40 -4.29 -1.39 7.05
N HIS A 41 -3.22 -0.58 7.00
CA HIS A 41 -2.99 0.40 5.93
C HIS A 41 -2.91 -0.23 4.54
N HIS A 42 -2.16 -1.32 4.38
CA HIS A 42 -2.05 -2.03 3.10
C HIS A 42 -3.34 -2.75 2.71
N GLU A 43 -4.11 -3.23 3.68
CA GLU A 43 -5.42 -3.83 3.43
C GLU A 43 -6.40 -2.75 2.94
N ALA A 44 -6.40 -1.56 3.55
CA ALA A 44 -7.19 -0.43 3.10
C ALA A 44 -6.83 -0.02 1.66
N HIS A 45 -5.54 0.03 1.32
CA HIS A 45 -5.09 0.26 -0.07
C HIS A 45 -5.63 -0.81 -1.02
N ALA A 46 -5.48 -2.10 -0.68
CA ALA A 46 -5.92 -3.19 -1.53
C ALA A 46 -7.45 -3.20 -1.72
N MET A 47 -8.22 -2.99 -0.64
CA MET A 47 -9.68 -2.85 -0.67
C MET A 47 -10.13 -1.66 -1.52
N SER A 48 -9.43 -0.52 -1.42
CA SER A 48 -9.74 0.68 -2.21
C SER A 48 -9.56 0.47 -3.72
N ALA A 49 -8.72 -0.47 -4.13
CA ALA A 49 -8.50 -0.84 -5.52
C ALA A 49 -9.44 -1.97 -6.00
N PHE A 50 -9.67 -2.99 -5.17
CA PHE A 50 -10.45 -4.17 -5.55
C PHE A 50 -11.95 -3.91 -5.66
N TYR A 51 -12.57 -3.35 -4.61
CA TYR A 51 -14.03 -3.18 -4.58
C TYR A 51 -14.64 -2.28 -5.67
N PRO A 52 -13.98 -1.20 -6.13
CA PRO A 52 -14.49 -0.44 -7.27
C PRO A 52 -14.07 -1.04 -8.63
N SER A 53 -13.23 -2.07 -8.66
CA SER A 53 -12.83 -2.71 -9.90
C SER A 53 -13.98 -3.53 -10.50
N PRO A 54 -14.02 -3.72 -11.82
CA PRO A 54 -15.06 -4.52 -12.47
C PRO A 54 -14.83 -6.04 -12.32
N TYR A 55 -13.79 -6.47 -11.59
CA TYR A 55 -13.37 -7.85 -11.53
C TYR A 55 -13.97 -8.56 -10.30
N GLN A 56 -14.53 -9.74 -10.53
CA GLN A 56 -15.06 -10.59 -9.46
C GLN A 56 -13.94 -11.37 -8.75
N GLU A 57 -12.83 -11.65 -9.44
CA GLU A 57 -11.63 -12.24 -8.87
C GLU A 57 -10.40 -11.50 -9.43
N ALA A 58 -9.50 -11.05 -8.56
CA ALA A 58 -8.29 -10.33 -8.97
C ALA A 58 -7.15 -10.51 -7.97
N ALA A 59 -5.92 -10.57 -8.49
CA ALA A 59 -4.73 -10.34 -7.68
C ALA A 59 -4.51 -8.83 -7.50
N VAL A 60 -4.27 -8.40 -6.27
CA VAL A 60 -4.07 -7.01 -5.89
C VAL A 60 -2.68 -6.86 -5.32
N LEU A 61 -1.85 -6.06 -5.99
CA LEU A 61 -0.49 -5.77 -5.57
C LEU A 61 -0.42 -4.33 -5.05
N THR A 62 -0.19 -4.18 -3.75
CA THR A 62 0.01 -2.88 -3.10
C THR A 62 1.51 -2.66 -2.92
N ILE A 63 2.04 -1.57 -3.48
CA ILE A 63 3.42 -1.14 -3.31
C ILE A 63 3.40 0.28 -2.75
N ASP A 64 3.89 0.46 -1.52
CA ASP A 64 3.91 1.75 -0.84
C ASP A 64 5.28 1.98 -0.14
N GLY A 65 5.52 3.23 0.26
CA GLY A 65 6.70 3.66 0.98
C GLY A 65 6.96 2.89 2.25
N VAL A 66 6.03 3.00 3.20
CA VAL A 66 6.06 2.33 4.50
C VAL A 66 4.61 2.25 4.99
N GLY A 67 4.07 1.04 5.18
CA GLY A 67 2.83 0.83 5.94
C GLY A 67 3.12 0.77 7.44
N GLU A 68 2.51 -0.18 8.16
CA GLU A 68 2.83 -0.46 9.56
C GLU A 68 4.17 -1.20 9.69
N TRP A 69 4.37 -2.25 8.87
CA TRP A 69 5.60 -3.06 8.83
C TRP A 69 5.96 -3.59 7.43
N ALA A 70 5.03 -3.53 6.47
CA ALA A 70 5.22 -4.01 5.10
C ALA A 70 5.49 -2.85 4.13
N THR A 71 6.21 -3.13 3.04
CA THR A 71 6.42 -2.21 1.90
C THR A 71 5.71 -2.69 0.63
N THR A 72 5.41 -3.97 0.57
CA THR A 72 4.68 -4.57 -0.55
C THR A 72 3.80 -5.69 -0.02
N SER A 73 2.54 -5.71 -0.43
CA SER A 73 1.61 -6.81 -0.14
C SER A 73 0.93 -7.31 -1.40
N LEU A 74 0.75 -8.63 -1.46
CA LEU A 74 0.01 -9.32 -2.51
C LEU A 74 -1.23 -9.96 -1.88
N SER A 75 -2.38 -9.57 -2.39
CA SER A 75 -3.68 -10.07 -1.94
C SER A 75 -4.47 -10.66 -3.10
N VAL A 76 -5.40 -11.55 -2.80
CA VAL A 76 -6.39 -12.05 -3.76
C VAL A 76 -7.77 -11.63 -3.30
N GLY A 77 -8.44 -10.85 -4.14
CA GLY A 77 -9.84 -10.50 -3.99
C GLY A 77 -10.72 -11.51 -4.71
N ARG A 78 -11.78 -11.97 -4.05
CA ARG A 78 -12.83 -12.85 -4.59
C ARG A 78 -14.18 -12.40 -4.09
N ASP A 79 -15.07 -12.04 -5.00
CA ASP A 79 -16.40 -11.50 -4.69
C ASP A 79 -16.33 -10.33 -3.70
N ASN A 80 -16.67 -10.58 -2.43
CA ASN A 80 -16.69 -9.61 -1.35
C ASN A 80 -15.64 -9.91 -0.26
N SER A 81 -14.63 -10.73 -0.57
CA SER A 81 -13.52 -11.00 0.33
C SER A 81 -12.19 -10.61 -0.30
N LEU A 82 -11.25 -10.24 0.57
CA LEU A 82 -9.87 -9.96 0.19
C LEU A 82 -8.97 -10.67 1.20
N GLU A 83 -8.06 -11.49 0.69
CA GLU A 83 -7.12 -12.26 1.50
C GLU A 83 -5.69 -11.86 1.13
N VAL A 84 -4.90 -11.44 2.12
CA VAL A 84 -3.47 -11.17 1.94
C VAL A 84 -2.72 -12.50 1.91
N ILE A 85 -2.05 -12.79 0.79
CA ILE A 85 -1.32 -14.04 0.57
C ILE A 85 0.14 -13.90 0.98
N LYS A 86 0.74 -12.75 0.69
CA LYS A 86 2.16 -12.50 0.96
C LYS A 86 2.38 -11.05 1.27
N GLU A 87 3.21 -10.80 2.27
CA GLU A 87 3.71 -9.47 2.57
C GLU A 87 5.23 -9.52 2.63
N SER A 88 5.86 -8.50 2.05
CA SER A 88 7.28 -8.27 2.25
C SER A 88 7.43 -7.25 3.38
N SER A 89 8.03 -7.68 4.48
CA SER A 89 8.42 -6.77 5.56
C SER A 89 9.41 -5.74 5.04
N PHE A 90 9.45 -4.58 5.70
CA PHE A 90 10.38 -3.48 5.44
C PHE A 90 11.84 -3.96 5.40
N HIS A 91 12.29 -4.34 4.21
CA HIS A 91 13.68 -4.55 3.85
C HIS A 91 13.99 -3.51 2.77
N ILE A 92 15.13 -2.86 2.92
CA ILE A 92 15.43 -1.48 2.54
C ILE A 92 15.79 -1.34 1.04
N HIS A 93 14.99 -1.88 0.12
CA HIS A 93 15.50 -2.12 -1.24
C HIS A 93 14.84 -1.23 -2.30
N LEU A 94 13.68 -1.59 -2.87
CA LEU A 94 13.19 -0.90 -4.07
C LEU A 94 12.64 0.53 -3.83
N VAL A 95 11.70 0.70 -2.90
CA VAL A 95 11.07 2.02 -2.68
C VAL A 95 12.04 3.02 -2.03
N CYS A 96 12.89 2.54 -1.13
CA CYS A 96 13.99 3.33 -0.58
C CYS A 96 15.02 3.70 -1.65
N PHE A 97 15.36 2.80 -2.58
CA PHE A 97 16.25 3.12 -3.70
C PHE A 97 15.68 4.24 -4.58
N ILE A 98 14.40 4.14 -4.96
CA ILE A 98 13.71 5.19 -5.74
C ILE A 98 13.74 6.53 -4.98
N ARG A 99 13.48 6.52 -3.66
CA ARG A 99 13.58 7.72 -2.82
C ARG A 99 14.99 8.29 -2.74
N ARG A 100 16.01 7.44 -2.64
CA ARG A 100 17.42 7.84 -2.59
C ARG A 100 17.90 8.43 -3.90
N SER A 101 17.42 7.90 -5.03
CA SER A 101 17.78 8.37 -6.38
C SER A 101 17.41 9.83 -6.63
N GLN A 102 16.38 10.35 -5.94
CA GLN A 102 16.00 11.76 -5.99
C GLN A 102 17.14 12.68 -5.54
N VAL A 103 17.94 12.28 -4.55
CA VAL A 103 19.09 13.08 -4.10
C VAL A 103 20.13 13.19 -5.21
N SER A 104 20.38 12.09 -5.92
CA SER A 104 21.33 12.04 -7.03
C SER A 104 20.92 12.93 -8.20
N THR A 105 19.61 13.17 -8.39
CA THR A 105 19.09 14.07 -9.43
C THR A 105 18.78 15.48 -8.93
N GLY A 106 19.15 15.81 -7.69
CA GLY A 106 18.96 17.14 -7.10
C GLY A 106 17.53 17.45 -6.63
N PHE A 107 16.67 16.44 -6.51
CA PHE A 107 15.32 16.60 -5.96
C PHE A 107 15.28 16.41 -4.44
N LYS A 108 14.28 17.03 -3.82
CA LYS A 108 13.97 16.82 -2.40
C LYS A 108 13.35 15.43 -2.20
N VAL A 109 13.93 14.64 -1.30
CA VAL A 109 13.45 13.32 -0.90
C VAL A 109 11.97 13.37 -0.47
N ASN A 110 11.19 12.38 -0.88
CA ASN A 110 9.74 12.26 -0.64
C ASN A 110 8.89 13.33 -1.35
N SER A 111 9.42 13.97 -2.39
CA SER A 111 8.67 14.98 -3.17
C SER A 111 9.01 15.00 -4.65
N GLY A 112 9.91 14.11 -5.10
CA GLY A 112 10.44 14.07 -6.46
C GLY A 112 10.19 12.78 -7.22
N GLU A 113 9.50 11.79 -6.62
CA GLU A 113 9.26 10.46 -7.22
C GLU A 113 8.61 10.59 -8.61
N TYR A 114 7.56 11.38 -8.71
CA TYR A 114 6.82 11.57 -9.96
C TYR A 114 7.64 12.33 -11.01
N LYS A 115 8.54 13.23 -10.59
CA LYS A 115 9.45 13.94 -11.50
C LYS A 115 10.50 13.00 -12.07
N MET A 116 11.02 12.10 -11.24
CA MET A 116 11.91 11.02 -11.67
C MET A 116 11.22 10.12 -12.70
N MET A 117 9.98 9.70 -12.42
CA MET A 117 9.19 8.93 -13.39
C MET A 117 8.98 9.69 -14.70
N GLY A 118 8.73 10.99 -14.64
CA GLY A 118 8.59 11.85 -15.84
C GLY A 118 9.90 12.02 -16.63
N LEU A 119 11.06 11.92 -15.97
CA LEU A 119 12.38 11.99 -16.60
C LEU A 119 12.87 10.64 -17.14
N ALA A 120 12.33 9.52 -16.63
CA ALA A 120 12.70 8.17 -17.03
C ALA A 120 12.76 7.93 -18.55
N PRO A 121 11.79 8.40 -19.39
CA PRO A 121 11.86 8.18 -20.84
C PRO A 121 12.97 8.96 -21.56
N TYR A 122 13.58 9.96 -20.92
CA TYR A 122 14.70 10.73 -21.48
C TYR A 122 16.07 10.15 -21.11
N GLY A 123 16.11 9.14 -20.24
CA GLY A 123 17.35 8.53 -19.78
C GLY A 123 17.81 7.36 -20.65
N GLU A 124 19.04 6.90 -20.40
CA GLU A 124 19.57 5.65 -20.94
C GLU A 124 19.80 4.66 -19.79
N PRO A 125 19.47 3.36 -19.96
CA PRO A 125 19.59 2.35 -18.90
C PRO A 125 21.04 1.90 -18.66
N LYS A 126 21.94 2.84 -18.32
CA LYS A 126 23.39 2.59 -18.19
C LYS A 126 23.79 1.78 -16.95
N TYR A 127 22.99 1.83 -15.90
CA TYR A 127 23.34 1.27 -14.59
C TYR A 127 22.46 0.07 -14.19
N VAL A 128 21.65 -0.46 -15.12
CA VAL A 128 20.70 -1.54 -14.81
C VAL A 128 21.43 -2.76 -14.25
N ASP A 129 22.50 -3.20 -14.90
CA ASP A 129 23.26 -4.36 -14.46
C ASP A 129 23.89 -4.15 -13.07
N ALA A 130 24.51 -2.99 -12.84
CA ALA A 130 25.10 -2.65 -11.54
C ALA A 130 24.06 -2.55 -10.42
N ILE A 131 22.84 -2.08 -10.71
CA ILE A 131 21.74 -2.03 -9.74
C ILE A 131 21.28 -3.45 -9.40
N LEU A 132 21.10 -4.31 -10.40
CA LEU A 132 20.67 -5.70 -10.20
C LEU A 132 21.75 -6.57 -9.52
N GLU A 133 23.03 -6.25 -9.72
CA GLU A 133 24.13 -6.99 -9.11
C GLU A 133 24.40 -6.56 -7.65
N HIS A 134 24.25 -5.28 -7.33
CA HIS A 134 24.75 -4.74 -6.05
C HIS A 134 23.68 -4.17 -5.13
N LEU A 135 22.48 -3.84 -5.64
CA LEU A 135 21.49 -3.07 -4.88
C LEU A 135 20.13 -3.78 -4.73
N ILE A 136 19.71 -4.53 -5.76
CA ILE A 136 18.40 -5.18 -5.79
C ILE A 136 18.55 -6.59 -6.36
N GLU A 137 18.25 -7.59 -5.55
CA GLU A 137 18.21 -8.99 -5.97
C GLU A 137 16.76 -9.38 -6.33
N VAL A 138 16.51 -9.68 -7.60
CA VAL A 138 15.19 -10.18 -8.05
C VAL A 138 15.19 -11.71 -7.99
N GLN A 139 14.33 -12.26 -7.14
CA GLN A 139 14.16 -13.69 -6.95
C GLN A 139 13.34 -14.31 -8.08
N GLN A 140 13.43 -15.63 -8.24
CA GLN A 140 12.69 -16.36 -9.27
C GLN A 140 11.16 -16.27 -9.12
N ASP A 141 10.67 -16.04 -7.88
CA ASP A 141 9.25 -15.85 -7.60
C ASP A 141 8.77 -14.40 -7.79
N GLY A 142 9.64 -13.52 -8.30
CA GLY A 142 9.36 -12.10 -8.51
C GLY A 142 9.46 -11.24 -7.26
N SER A 143 9.76 -11.82 -6.09
CA SER A 143 10.10 -11.03 -4.90
C SER A 143 11.47 -10.38 -5.05
N PHE A 144 11.71 -9.31 -4.29
CA PHE A 144 12.97 -8.56 -4.35
C PHE A 144 13.56 -8.34 -2.95
N ARG A 145 14.89 -8.39 -2.86
CA ARG A 145 15.69 -8.17 -1.65
C ARG A 145 16.86 -7.24 -1.93
#